data_AF-A0A966HR03-F1
#
_entry.id   AF-A0A966HR03-F1
#
_cell.length_a   1.000
_cell.length_b   1.000
_cell.length_c   1.000
_cell.angle_alpha   90.00
_cell.angle_beta   90.00
_cell.angle_gamma   90.00
#
_symmetry.space_group_name_H-M   'P 1'
#
loop_
_entity.id
_entity.type
_entity.pdbx_description
1 polymer ?
#
loop_
_entity_poly.entity_id
_entity_poly.type
_entity_poly.pdbx_seq_one_letter_code
_entity_poly.pdbx_strand_id
1 'polypeptide(L)' 'QGQVIGYLGSTGSSTGPHLHYEVVVNGRKENSQTLKLPSAAPLEGNNKNFFEIQKRNIDNLILEASKKK' A
#
# COMPACT_ATOMS: atom_id res chain seq x y z
N GLN A 1 -1.45 0.48 -6.66
CA GLN A 1 -1.91 -0.88 -7.01
C GLN A 1 -1.59 -1.14 -8.48
N GLY A 2 -1.32 -2.38 -8.89
CA GLY A 2 -1.20 -2.75 -10.31
C GLY A 2 0.22 -2.92 -10.86
N GLN A 3 1.26 -2.75 -10.04
CA GLN A 3 2.62 -3.11 -10.44
C GLN A 3 2.76 -4.64 -10.47
N VAL A 4 3.31 -5.17 -11.57
CA VAL A 4 3.63 -6.59 -11.69
C VAL A 4 4.87 -6.89 -10.84
N ILE A 5 4.77 -7.92 -9.99
CA ILE A 5 5.84 -8.33 -9.07
C ILE A 5 6.28 -9.80 -9.25
N GLY A 6 5.65 -10.54 -10.17
CA GLY A 6 5.97 -11.95 -10.42
C GLY A 6 4.94 -12.66 -11.28
N TYR A 7 5.21 -13.93 -11.58
CA TYR A 7 4.37 -14.83 -12.36
C TYR A 7 4.02 -16.10 -11.56
N LEU A 8 2.97 -16.80 -11.96
CA LEU A 8 2.52 -18.06 -11.34
C LEU A 8 3.58 -19.17 -11.49
N GLY A 9 3.62 -20.10 -10.54
CA GLY A 9 4.52 -21.24 -10.55
C GLY A 9 4.08 -22.32 -9.56
N SER A 10 4.95 -23.31 -9.34
CA SER A 10 4.71 -24.41 -8.39
C SER A 10 5.99 -24.79 -7.62
N THR A 11 6.76 -23.79 -7.21
CA THR A 11 7.99 -23.99 -6.42
C THR A 11 7.69 -24.18 -4.94
N GLY A 12 8.50 -24.98 -4.23
CA GLY A 12 8.34 -25.24 -2.80
C GLY A 12 7.34 -26.36 -2.50
N SER A 13 6.66 -26.29 -1.35
CA SER A 13 5.60 -27.23 -1.01
C SER A 13 4.31 -26.84 -1.73
N SER A 14 4.13 -27.39 -2.93
CA SER A 14 2.98 -27.12 -3.79
C SER A 14 2.54 -28.38 -4.51
N THR A 15 1.23 -28.60 -4.60
CA THR A 15 0.64 -29.74 -5.34
C THR A 15 0.40 -29.43 -6.82
N GLY A 16 0.48 -28.15 -7.23
CA GLY A 16 0.29 -27.71 -8.61
C GLY A 16 0.37 -26.19 -8.78
N PRO A 17 0.30 -25.64 -10.00
CA PRO A 17 0.51 -24.20 -10.24
C PRO A 17 -0.59 -23.32 -9.64
N HIS A 18 -0.25 -22.49 -8.64
CA HIS A 18 -1.16 -21.53 -8.02
C HIS A 18 -0.41 -20.37 -7.36
N LEU A 19 -1.15 -19.33 -6.94
CA LEU A 19 -0.64 -18.22 -6.14
C LEU A 19 -1.10 -18.38 -4.69
N HIS A 20 -0.15 -18.51 -3.76
CA HIS A 20 -0.43 -18.40 -2.33
C HIS A 20 -0.38 -16.94 -1.91
N TYR A 21 -1.53 -16.34 -1.61
CA TYR A 21 -1.65 -14.95 -1.19
C TYR A 21 -2.04 -14.86 0.28
N GLU A 22 -1.27 -14.11 1.07
CA GLU A 22 -1.53 -13.85 2.48
C GLU A 22 -1.46 -12.36 2.77
N VAL A 23 -2.29 -11.89 3.71
CA VAL A 23 -2.21 -10.53 4.25
C VAL A 23 -1.84 -10.59 5.72
N VAL A 24 -0.79 -9.86 6.09
CA VAL A 24 -0.32 -9.75 7.47
C VAL A 24 -0.51 -8.31 7.95
N VAL A 25 -1.35 -8.13 8.97
CA VAL A 25 -1.59 -6.83 9.61
C VAL A 25 -1.06 -6.89 11.04
N ASN A 26 -0.12 -6.01 11.39
CA ASN A 26 0.48 -5.95 12.73
C ASN A 26 1.00 -7.32 13.22
N GLY A 27 1.57 -8.12 12.32
CA GLY A 27 2.12 -9.46 12.63
C GLY A 27 1.10 -10.59 12.70
N ARG A 28 -0.19 -10.33 12.45
CA ARG A 28 -1.24 -11.37 12.42
C ARG A 28 -1.72 -11.64 11.00
N LYS A 29 -1.93 -12.92 10.68
CA LYS A 29 -2.53 -13.36 9.42
C LYS A 29 -4.02 -13.05 9.45
N GLU A 30 -4.47 -12.20 8.54
CA GLU A 30 -5.87 -11.78 8.42
C GLU A 30 -6.51 -12.42 7.18
N ASN A 31 -7.81 -12.72 7.26
CA ASN A 31 -8.54 -13.24 6.11
C ASN A 31 -8.63 -12.16 5.03
N SER A 32 -7.95 -12.41 3.91
CA SER A 32 -7.82 -11.44 2.81
C SER A 32 -9.14 -11.10 2.14
N GLN A 33 -10.14 -11.99 2.19
CA GLN A 33 -11.45 -11.76 1.56
C GLN A 33 -12.33 -10.80 2.36
N THR A 34 -12.17 -10.78 3.68
CA THR A 34 -13.00 -9.96 4.59
C THR A 34 -12.30 -8.68 5.01
N LEU A 35 -11.06 -8.48 4.58
CA LEU A 35 -10.26 -7.32 4.96
C LEU A 35 -10.85 -6.05 4.34
N LYS A 36 -11.21 -5.09 5.19
CA LYS A 36 -11.60 -3.75 4.75
C LYS A 36 -10.36 -2.97 4.33
N LEU A 37 -9.97 -3.15 3.08
CA LEU A 37 -8.94 -2.33 2.47
C LEU A 37 -9.47 -0.89 2.32
N PRO A 38 -8.61 0.13 2.54
CA PRO A 38 -9.00 1.51 2.31
C PRO A 38 -9.50 1.64 0.87
N SER A 39 -10.71 2.17 0.72
CA SER A 39 -11.29 2.41 -0.60
C SER A 39 -10.38 3.37 -1.38
N ALA A 40 -10.21 3.11 -2.66
CA ALA A 40 -9.52 4.03 -3.57
C ALA A 40 -10.33 5.31 -3.85
N ALA A 41 -11.45 5.52 -3.15
CA ALA A 41 -12.23 6.73 -3.25
C ALA A 41 -11.36 7.96 -2.87
N PRO A 42 -11.28 8.97 -3.75
CA PRO A 42 -10.55 10.19 -3.43
C PRO A 42 -11.20 10.93 -2.26
N LEU A 43 -10.40 11.64 -1.47
CA LEU A 43 -10.94 12.59 -0.50
C LEU A 43 -11.72 13.68 -1.24
N GLU A 44 -12.88 14.07 -0.70
CA GLU A 44 -13.76 15.08 -1.30
C GLU A 44 -13.71 16.43 -0.54
N GLY A 45 -14.03 17.49 -1.26
CA GLY A 45 -14.23 18.84 -0.72
C GLY A 45 -13.08 19.36 0.13
N ASN A 46 -13.42 19.85 1.33
CA ASN A 46 -12.48 20.49 2.25
C ASN A 46 -11.39 19.53 2.76
N ASN A 47 -11.68 18.24 2.88
CA ASN A 47 -10.72 17.24 3.34
C ASN A 47 -9.59 17.03 2.32
N LYS A 48 -9.91 17.11 1.02
CA LYS A 48 -8.90 17.06 -0.04
C LYS A 48 -7.97 18.27 0.00
N ASN A 49 -8.54 19.46 0.09
CA ASN A 49 -7.76 20.71 0.16
C ASN A 49 -6.83 20.71 1.37
N PHE A 50 -7.34 20.30 2.54
CA PHE A 50 -6.51 20.19 3.75
C PHE A 50 -5.38 19.17 3.56
N PHE A 51 -5.68 17.99 3.02
CA PHE A 51 -4.68 16.97 2.73
C PHE A 51 -3.59 17.47 1.77
N GLU A 52 -3.95 18.18 0.70
CA GLU A 52 -2.99 18.73 -0.26
C GLU A 52 -2.05 19.78 0.36
N ILE A 53 -2.57 20.62 1.25
CA ILE A 53 -1.76 21.60 1.99
C ILE A 53 -0.78 20.88 2.91
N GLN A 54 -1.25 19.90 3.70
CA GLN A 54 -0.40 19.15 4.61
C GLN A 54 0.69 18.38 3.85
N LYS A 55 0.32 17.74 2.73
CA LYS A 55 1.26 17.05 1.85
C LYS A 55 2.37 17.98 1.38
N ARG A 56 2.03 19.16 0.87
CA ARG A 56 3.02 20.15 0.39
C ARG A 56 4.00 20.56 1.50
N ASN A 57 3.51 20.78 2.72
CA ASN A 57 4.35 21.17 3.85
C ASN A 57 5.34 20.05 4.23
N ILE A 58 4.87 18.80 4.25
CA ILE A 58 5.72 17.63 4.52
C ILE A 58 6.75 17.45 3.40
N ASP A 59 6.35 17.55 2.14
CA ASP A 59 7.24 17.42 0.99
C ASP A 59 8.38 18.46 1.05
N ASN A 60 8.05 19.72 1.38
CA ASN A 60 9.05 20.77 1.57
C ASN A 60 9.99 20.47 2.74
N LEU A 61 9.48 19.96 3.86
CA LEU A 61 10.31 19.59 5.01
C LEU A 61 11.30 18.46 4.67
N ILE A 62 10.84 17.44 3.95
CA ILE A 62 11.70 16.35 3.48
C ILE A 62 12.79 16.89 2.55
N LEU A 63 12.43 17.82 1.66
CA LEU A 63 13.34 18.40 0.68
C LEU A 63 14.42 19.27 1.36
N GLU A 64 14.05 20.07 2.35
CA GLU A 64 15.00 20.85 3.16
C GLU A 64 15.90 19.96 4.04
N ALA A 65 15.36 18.88 4.61
CA ALA A 65 16.16 17.89 5.34
C ALA A 65 17.17 17.17 4.43
N SER A 66 16.80 16.92 3.18
CA SER A 66 17.70 16.33 2.17
C SER A 66 18.80 17.28 1.72
N LYS A 67 18.55 18.60 1.67
CA LYS A 67 19.56 19.61 1.28
C LYS A 67 20.58 19.91 2.38
N LYS A 68 20.22 19.70 3.65
CA LYS A 68 21.11 19.89 4.81
C LYS A 68 22.12 18.76 5.02
N LYS A 69 22.05 17.70 4.21
CA LYS A 69 22.95 16.55 4.23
C LYS A 69 23.95 16.67 3.09
#